data_AF-A0A9D7VB34-F1
#
_entry.id   AF-A0A9D7VB34-F1
#
_cell.length_a   1.000
_cell.length_b   1.000
_cell.length_c   1.000
_cell.angle_alpha   90.00
_cell.angle_beta   90.00
_cell.angle_gamma   90.00
#
_symmetry.space_group_name_H-M   'P 1'
#
loop_
_entity.id
_entity.type
_entity.pdbx_description
1 polymer ?
#
loop_
_entity_poly.entity_id
_entity_poly.type
_entity_poly.pdbx_seq_one_letter_code
_entity_poly.pdbx_strand_id
1 'polypeptide(L)'
;MNIKELLLQKIESSSNVLLAQTLDFLRFLKTKSTTEEISVDPSTEKHNDTSNQKMKPEIQEATPIIRGSKAEDLLKFASTWQGDDFEECLQLVYQTRSPAEF
;
A
#
# COMPACT_ATOMS: atom_id res chain seq x y z
N MET A 1 1.42 -35.85 -0.20
CA MET A 1 1.24 -34.91 0.93
C MET A 1 0.35 -33.79 0.44
N ASN A 2 -0.83 -33.61 1.02
CA ASN A 2 -1.77 -32.58 0.60
C ASN A 2 -1.40 -31.22 1.24
N ILE A 3 -1.51 -30.12 0.49
CA ILE A 3 -1.23 -28.77 1.01
C ILE A 3 -2.08 -28.48 2.26
N LYS A 4 -3.32 -28.97 2.30
CA LYS A 4 -4.21 -28.83 3.46
C LYS A 4 -3.67 -29.54 4.70
N GLU A 5 -3.14 -30.76 4.54
CA GLU A 5 -2.58 -31.55 5.64
C GLU A 5 -1.33 -30.88 6.23
N LEU A 6 -0.44 -30.38 5.35
CA LEU A 6 0.74 -29.61 5.77
C LEU A 6 0.36 -28.34 6.54
N LEU A 7 -0.72 -27.66 6.10
CA LEU A 7 -1.19 -26.45 6.76
C LEU A 7 -1.75 -26.73 8.16
N LEU A 8 -2.55 -27.80 8.29
CA LEU A 8 -3.11 -28.23 9.59
C LEU A 8 -2.00 -28.60 10.57
N GLN A 9 -1.02 -29.38 10.14
CA GLN A 9 0.13 -29.75 10.98
C GLN A 9 0.92 -28.51 11.43
N LYS A 10 1.07 -27.50 10.57
CA LYS A 10 1.75 -26.24 10.91
C LYS A 10 0.94 -25.42 11.92
N ILE A 11 -0.39 -25.41 11.80
CA ILE A 11 -1.29 -24.68 12.70
C ILE A 11 -1.24 -25.27 14.11
N GLU A 12 -1.28 -26.61 14.23
CA GLU A 12 -1.24 -27.30 15.53
C GLU A 12 0.07 -27.12 16.29
N SER A 13 1.18 -26.89 15.56
CA SER A 13 2.52 -26.70 16.14
C SER A 13 2.93 -25.24 16.34
N SER A 14 2.08 -24.28 15.95
CA SER A 14 2.38 -22.84 16.00
C SER A 14 1.83 -22.15 17.25
N SER A 15 2.44 -21.03 17.64
CA SER A 15 1.96 -20.23 18.78
C SER A 15 0.75 -19.37 18.42
N ASN A 16 -0.07 -19.01 19.42
CA ASN A 16 -1.26 -18.18 19.23
C ASN A 16 -0.96 -16.81 18.58
N VAL A 17 0.21 -16.23 18.86
CA VAL A 17 0.64 -14.95 18.26
C VAL A 17 0.84 -15.11 16.74
N LEU A 18 1.51 -16.19 16.33
CA LEU A 18 1.74 -16.47 14.91
C LEU A 18 0.43 -16.86 14.19
N LEU A 19 -0.47 -17.56 14.88
CA LEU A 19 -1.80 -17.89 14.36
C LEU A 19 -2.66 -16.64 14.12
N ALA A 20 -2.61 -15.65 15.01
CA ALA A 20 -3.29 -14.38 14.83
C ALA A 20 -2.80 -13.65 13.58
N GLN A 21 -1.48 -13.50 13.42
CA GLN A 21 -0.88 -12.88 12.23
C GLN A 21 -1.20 -13.67 10.95
N THR A 22 -1.23 -15.00 11.02
CA THR A 22 -1.60 -15.86 9.90
C THR A 22 -3.07 -15.66 9.49
N LEU A 23 -3.98 -15.49 10.46
CA LEU A 23 -5.39 -15.20 10.19
C LEU A 23 -5.57 -13.86 9.49
N ASP A 24 -4.85 -12.83 9.93
CA ASP A 24 -4.90 -11.51 9.29
C ASP A 24 -4.40 -11.57 7.85
N PHE A 25 -3.31 -12.31 7.60
CA PHE A 25 -2.81 -12.53 6.24
C PHE A 25 -3.81 -13.30 5.37
N LEU A 26 -4.44 -14.36 5.89
CA LEU A 26 -5.48 -15.09 5.15
C LEU A 26 -6.70 -14.22 4.84
N ARG A 27 -7.07 -13.31 5.77
CA ARG A 27 -8.14 -12.33 5.53
C ARG A 27 -7.77 -11.40 4.37
N PHE A 28 -6.53 -10.88 4.36
CA PHE A 28 -6.01 -10.07 3.26
C PHE A 28 -6.05 -10.81 1.91
N LEU A 29 -5.66 -12.10 1.89
CA LEU A 29 -5.70 -12.91 0.68
C LEU A 29 -7.13 -13.12 0.15
N LYS A 30 -8.13 -13.20 1.04
CA LYS A 30 -9.53 -13.29 0.64
C LYS A 30 -10.06 -11.98 0.09
N THR A 31 -9.71 -10.84 0.70
CA THR A 31 -10.18 -9.53 0.25
C THR A 31 -9.61 -9.18 -1.13
N LYS A 32 -8.37 -9.55 -1.43
CA LYS A 32 -7.78 -9.29 -2.76
C LYS A 32 -8.40 -10.12 -3.88
N SER A 33 -8.84 -11.36 -3.62
CA SER A 33 -9.45 -12.21 -4.66
C SER A 33 -10.87 -11.79 -5.03
N THR A 34 -11.58 -11.11 -4.14
CA THR A 34 -12.96 -10.65 -4.39
C THR A 34 -13.02 -9.44 -5.35
N THR A 35 -11.91 -8.73 -5.54
CA THR A 35 -11.85 -7.55 -6.43
C THR A 35 -11.74 -7.92 -7.92
N GLU A 36 -11.36 -9.15 -8.26
CA GLU A 36 -11.15 -9.56 -9.66
C GLU A 36 -12.40 -10.16 -10.35
N GLU A 37 -13.52 -10.35 -9.65
CA GLU A 37 -14.75 -10.94 -10.23
C GLU A 37 -15.94 -9.96 -10.40
N ILE A 38 -15.71 -8.65 -10.48
CA ILE A 38 -16.74 -7.68 -10.93
C ILE A 38 -16.32 -7.14 -12.30
N SER A 39 -16.94 -7.69 -13.34
CA SER A 39 -16.74 -7.33 -14.75
C SER A 39 -17.86 -6.44 -15.32
N VAL A 40 -17.47 -5.53 -16.24
CA VAL A 40 -18.26 -4.83 -17.31
C VAL A 40 -18.96 -3.51 -16.88
N ASP A 41 -18.77 -2.31 -17.45
CA ASP A 41 -18.50 -1.86 -18.84
C ASP A 41 -17.71 -0.50 -18.90
N PRO A 42 -17.10 -0.12 -20.06
CA PRO A 42 -16.07 0.91 -20.23
C PRO A 42 -16.52 2.18 -20.97
N SER A 43 -15.89 3.31 -20.65
CA SER A 43 -15.75 4.57 -21.42
C SER A 43 -14.84 5.46 -20.57
N THR A 44 -13.74 6.09 -20.98
CA THR A 44 -13.23 6.48 -22.30
C THR A 44 -11.74 6.85 -22.14
N GLU A 45 -10.93 6.52 -23.16
CA GLU A 45 -9.73 7.24 -23.65
C GLU A 45 -8.58 7.57 -22.68
N LYS A 46 -7.47 6.80 -22.74
CA LYS A 46 -6.25 7.08 -23.54
C LYS A 46 -5.64 8.47 -23.32
N HIS A 47 -4.44 8.50 -22.73
CA HIS A 47 -3.28 9.14 -23.37
C HIS A 47 -1.98 8.42 -22.97
N ASN A 48 -1.40 7.81 -23.98
CA ASN A 48 0.01 7.49 -24.17
C ASN A 48 0.88 8.74 -24.00
N ASP A 49 1.99 8.62 -23.25
CA ASP A 49 3.33 8.93 -23.79
C ASP A 49 4.47 8.47 -22.86
N THR A 50 5.23 7.50 -23.39
CA THR A 50 6.69 7.53 -23.57
C THR A 50 7.64 7.76 -22.37
N SER A 51 8.22 6.64 -21.95
CA SER A 51 9.67 6.35 -21.85
C SER A 51 10.61 7.32 -21.12
N ASN A 52 11.09 6.83 -19.98
CA ASN A 52 12.48 6.88 -19.48
C ASN A 52 13.25 8.21 -19.53
N GLN A 53 13.40 8.85 -18.37
CA GLN A 53 14.69 9.41 -17.98
C GLN A 53 15.02 9.10 -16.51
N LYS A 54 16.16 8.43 -16.35
CA LYS A 54 16.86 8.12 -15.11
C LYS A 54 17.78 9.30 -14.78
N MET A 55 17.60 9.98 -13.64
CA MET A 55 18.62 10.36 -12.65
C MET A 55 18.19 11.52 -11.73
N LYS A 56 18.57 11.36 -10.45
CA LYS A 56 18.83 12.36 -9.39
C LYS A 56 17.67 12.61 -8.39
N PRO A 57 17.85 12.32 -7.09
CA PRO A 57 16.92 12.76 -6.05
C PRO A 57 17.20 14.23 -5.78
N GLU A 58 16.54 15.10 -6.54
CA GLU A 58 16.44 16.53 -6.25
C GLU A 58 15.17 16.70 -5.41
N ILE A 59 15.34 17.15 -4.16
CA ILE A 59 14.27 17.34 -3.20
C ILE A 59 13.30 18.37 -3.80
N GLN A 60 12.20 17.89 -4.37
CA GLN A 60 11.13 18.75 -4.84
C GLN A 60 10.44 19.30 -3.59
N GLU A 61 10.46 20.63 -3.47
CA GLU A 61 9.74 21.38 -2.44
C GLU A 61 8.33 20.81 -2.29
N ALA A 62 7.96 20.46 -1.06
CA ALA A 62 6.64 19.93 -0.75
C ALA A 62 5.58 20.90 -1.26
N THR A 63 4.77 20.45 -2.21
CA THR A 63 3.68 21.24 -2.77
C THR A 63 2.72 21.69 -1.66
N PRO A 64 2.11 22.88 -1.81
CA PRO A 64 1.39 23.55 -0.74
C PRO A 64 0.21 22.71 -0.24
N ILE A 65 -0.09 22.82 1.05
CA ILE A 65 -1.26 22.23 1.70
C ILE A 65 -2.51 22.64 0.92
N ILE A 66 -3.09 21.71 0.16
CA ILE A 66 -4.31 21.94 -0.62
C ILE A 66 -5.47 22.12 0.36
N ARG A 67 -5.81 23.37 0.67
CA ARG A 67 -6.92 23.72 1.55
C ARG A 67 -8.22 23.70 0.76
N GLY A 68 -9.20 22.90 1.21
CA GLY A 68 -10.53 22.82 0.59
C GLY A 68 -10.81 21.53 -0.20
N SER A 69 -9.88 20.58 -0.25
CA SER A 69 -10.14 19.25 -0.82
C SER A 69 -11.09 18.46 0.07
N LYS A 70 -12.06 17.77 -0.54
CA LYS A 70 -12.91 16.80 0.16
C LYS A 70 -12.18 15.46 0.30
N ALA A 71 -12.63 14.61 1.22
CA ALA A 71 -12.10 13.26 1.34
C ALA A 71 -12.19 12.50 0.00
N GLU A 72 -13.24 12.76 -0.78
CA GLU A 72 -13.45 12.23 -2.14
C GLU A 72 -12.30 12.58 -3.10
N ASP A 73 -11.74 13.79 -2.98
CA ASP A 73 -10.62 14.22 -3.82
C ASP A 73 -9.34 13.43 -3.55
N LEU A 74 -9.22 12.77 -2.40
CA LEU A 74 -8.06 11.96 -2.06
C LEU A 74 -8.15 10.54 -2.63
N LEU A 75 -9.35 10.06 -3.03
CA LEU A 75 -9.51 8.70 -3.58
C LEU A 75 -8.73 8.47 -4.87
N LYS A 76 -8.48 9.52 -5.67
CA LYS A 76 -7.67 9.42 -6.90
C LYS A 76 -6.22 8.98 -6.65
N PHE A 77 -5.74 9.10 -5.42
CA PHE A 77 -4.41 8.68 -5.01
C PHE A 77 -4.42 7.33 -4.26
N ALA A 78 -5.56 6.86 -3.76
CA ALA A 78 -5.61 5.65 -2.92
C ALA A 78 -5.14 4.37 -3.64
N SER A 79 -5.24 4.34 -4.98
CA SER A 79 -4.80 3.20 -5.80
C SER A 79 -3.34 3.26 -6.23
N THR A 80 -2.65 4.38 -6.02
CA THR A 80 -1.22 4.52 -6.34
C THR A 80 -0.31 4.20 -5.15
N TRP A 81 -0.89 3.83 -4.02
CA TRP A 81 -0.14 3.51 -2.80
C TRP A 81 0.23 2.03 -2.85
N GLN A 82 1.51 1.77 -3.05
CA GLN A 82 2.06 0.42 -3.14
C GLN A 82 3.34 0.37 -2.31
N GLY A 83 3.34 -0.37 -1.19
CA GLY A 83 4.54 -0.59 -0.39
C GLY A 83 4.37 -0.43 1.11
N ASP A 84 5.20 -1.15 1.86
CA ASP A 84 5.30 -1.23 3.34
C ASP A 84 6.20 -0.08 3.87
N ASP A 85 6.17 1.06 3.17
CA ASP A 85 7.23 2.09 3.18
C ASP A 85 7.10 3.03 4.38
N PHE A 86 6.30 2.64 5.36
CA PHE A 86 6.04 3.39 6.58
C PHE A 86 7.33 3.72 7.31
N GLU A 87 8.23 2.75 7.45
CA GLU A 87 9.49 2.91 8.19
C GLU A 87 10.44 3.86 7.47
N GLU A 88 10.53 3.78 6.13
CA GLU A 88 11.38 4.66 5.33
C GLU A 88 10.86 6.11 5.36
N CYS A 89 9.54 6.29 5.24
CA CYS A 89 8.90 7.61 5.33
C CYS A 89 9.07 8.21 6.73
N LEU A 90 8.90 7.41 7.78
CA LEU A 90 9.08 7.84 9.16
C LEU A 90 10.52 8.25 9.43
N GLN A 91 11.49 7.47 8.94
CA GLN A 91 12.91 7.77 9.07
C GLN A 91 13.29 9.07 8.36
N LEU A 92 12.74 9.32 7.17
CA LEU A 92 12.94 10.57 6.43
C LEU A 92 12.42 11.79 7.22
N VAL A 93 11.26 11.68 7.85
CA VAL A 93 10.71 12.76 8.70
C VAL A 93 11.62 13.03 9.90
N TYR A 94 12.13 11.99 10.56
CA TYR A 94 13.07 12.17 11.66
C TYR A 94 14.38 12.85 11.24
N GLN A 95 14.87 12.56 10.03
CA GLN A 95 16.09 13.16 9.50
C GLN A 95 15.91 14.60 9.03
N THR A 96 14.74 14.94 8.49
CA THR A 96 14.49 16.24 7.83
C THR A 96 13.78 17.26 8.71
N ARG A 97 13.16 16.84 9.83
CA ARG A 97 12.48 17.77 10.73
C ARG A 97 13.47 18.74 11.36
N SER A 98 13.15 20.04 11.32
CA SER A 98 13.88 21.04 12.08
C SER A 98 13.45 21.01 13.55
N PRO A 99 14.33 21.42 14.49
CA PRO A 99 13.93 21.65 15.87
C PRO A 99 12.83 22.71 15.91
N ALA A 100 11.74 22.44 16.64
CA ALA A 100 10.74 23.46 16.93
C ALA A 100 11.20 24.25 18.17
N GLU A 101 11.27 25.57 18.04
CA GLU A 101 11.42 26.48 19.18
C GLU A 101 10.01 26.85 19.68
N PHE A 102 9.80 26.76 21.00
CA PHE A 102 8.55 27.08 21.68
C PHE A 102 8.76 28.23 22.65
#